data_AF-A0A956S966-F1
#
_entry.id   AF-A0A956S966-F1
#
_cell.length_a   1.000
_cell.length_b   1.000
_cell.length_c   1.000
_cell.angle_alpha   90.00
_cell.angle_beta   90.00
_cell.angle_gamma   90.00
#
_symmetry.space_group_name_H-M   'P 1'
#
loop_
_entity.id
_entity.type
_entity.pdbx_description
1 polymer ?
#
loop_
_entity_poly.entity_id
_entity_poly.type
_entity_poly.pdbx_seq_one_letter_code
_entity_poly.pdbx_strand_id
1 'polypeptide(L)'
;MLFGTSHGINILDPKTDKITHYTEKDGLINNTVYGILLDSNNGIWMSTNGGISKLSLEDGTFMNFTISDGLQSNEFNGRSSFKSKDGKLFFGGINGFNVFDPDSVELSLFKPQVIFDVFEVPLQKQK
;
A
#
# COMPACT_ATOMS: atom_id res chain seq x y z
N MET A 1 -9.15 -15.02 7.94
CA MET A 1 -10.07 -13.86 7.93
C MET A 1 -9.25 -12.58 8.01
N LEU A 2 -9.72 -11.50 7.38
CA LEU A 2 -9.00 -10.22 7.30
C LEU A 2 -9.84 -9.13 7.94
N PHE A 3 -9.22 -8.31 8.79
CA PHE A 3 -9.88 -7.21 9.47
C PHE A 3 -9.05 -5.93 9.35
N GLY A 4 -9.59 -4.95 8.63
CA GLY A 4 -9.02 -3.60 8.56
C GLY A 4 -9.56 -2.75 9.70
N THR A 5 -8.68 -1.99 10.34
CA THR A 5 -9.03 -1.12 11.47
C THR A 5 -8.40 0.26 11.29
N SER A 6 -8.62 1.17 12.24
CA SER A 6 -7.85 2.42 12.34
C SER A 6 -6.41 2.23 12.85
N HIS A 7 -6.05 1.00 13.23
CA HIS A 7 -4.76 0.63 13.83
C HIS A 7 -4.09 -0.53 13.08
N GLY A 8 -4.23 -0.56 11.76
CA GLY A 8 -3.64 -1.55 10.87
C GLY A 8 -4.58 -2.70 10.50
N ILE A 9 -4.00 -3.78 10.00
CA ILE A 9 -4.71 -4.98 9.54
C ILE A 9 -4.42 -6.17 10.46
N ASN A 10 -5.46 -6.94 10.77
CA ASN A 10 -5.36 -8.21 11.48
C ASN A 10 -5.71 -9.36 10.53
N ILE A 11 -4.86 -10.39 10.52
CA ILE A 11 -5.02 -11.62 9.76
C ILE A 11 -5.20 -12.76 10.74
N LEU A 12 -6.41 -13.34 10.78
CA LEU A 12 -6.74 -14.49 11.60
C LEU A 12 -6.64 -15.76 10.75
N ASP A 13 -5.82 -16.72 11.17
CA ASP A 13 -5.87 -18.09 10.67
C ASP A 13 -6.90 -18.89 11.49
N PRO A 14 -8.07 -19.24 10.91
CA PRO A 14 -9.14 -19.92 11.64
C PRO A 14 -8.81 -21.38 12.00
N LYS A 15 -7.72 -21.95 11.45
CA LYS A 15 -7.30 -23.32 11.79
C LYS A 15 -6.46 -23.36 13.06
N THR A 16 -5.75 -22.28 13.35
CA THR A 16 -4.76 -22.21 14.44
C THR A 16 -5.13 -21.17 15.50
N ASP A 17 -6.18 -20.38 15.27
CA ASP A 17 -6.57 -19.20 16.05
C ASP A 17 -5.44 -18.16 16.20
N LYS A 18 -4.42 -18.24 15.34
CA LYS A 18 -3.31 -17.29 15.34
C LYS A 18 -3.73 -16.01 14.65
N ILE A 19 -3.51 -14.89 15.34
CA ILE A 19 -3.66 -13.54 14.79
C ILE A 19 -2.28 -12.97 14.47
N THR A 20 -2.13 -12.47 13.24
CA THR A 20 -0.97 -11.66 12.84
C THR A 20 -1.45 -10.24 12.60
N HIS A 21 -0.73 -9.27 13.17
CA HIS A 21 -1.09 -7.85 13.13
C HIS A 21 0.02 -7.09 12.40
N TYR A 22 -0.38 -6.24 11.45
CA TYR A 22 0.53 -5.39 10.68
C TYR A 22 0.11 -3.92 10.77
N THR A 23 1.11 -3.07 10.92
CA THR A 23 1.00 -1.62 11.09
C THR A 23 1.97 -0.87 10.18
N GLU A 24 1.98 0.45 10.26
CA GLU A 24 3.00 1.28 9.60
C GLU A 24 4.44 0.89 9.95
N LYS A 25 4.68 0.35 11.16
CA LYS A 25 6.02 -0.12 11.56
C LYS A 25 6.48 -1.34 10.78
N ASP A 26 5.54 -2.09 10.22
CA ASP A 26 5.78 -3.33 9.49
C ASP A 26 5.80 -3.10 7.97
N GLY A 27 5.53 -1.86 7.52
CA GLY A 27 5.59 -1.46 6.11
C GLY A 27 4.24 -1.07 5.49
N LEU A 28 3.12 -1.20 6.20
CA LEU A 28 1.83 -0.68 5.75
C LEU A 28 1.92 0.85 5.56
N ILE A 29 1.38 1.41 4.47
CA ILE A 29 1.56 2.85 4.22
C ILE A 29 0.82 3.74 5.23
N ASN A 30 -0.30 3.26 5.77
CA ASN A 30 -1.07 3.97 6.79
C ASN A 30 -1.94 3.01 7.60
N ASN A 31 -2.03 3.24 8.91
CA ASN A 31 -2.76 2.38 9.84
C ASN A 31 -4.29 2.39 9.64
N THR A 32 -4.85 3.43 9.02
CA THR A 32 -6.30 3.49 8.80
C THR A 32 -6.66 2.76 7.52
N VAL A 33 -7.13 1.51 7.65
CA VAL A 33 -7.51 0.63 6.54
C VAL A 33 -9.02 0.71 6.28
N TYR A 34 -9.40 1.11 5.07
CA TYR A 34 -10.80 1.34 4.68
C TYR A 34 -11.45 0.20 3.89
N GLY A 35 -10.64 -0.54 3.13
CA GLY A 35 -11.10 -1.58 2.22
C GLY A 35 -10.01 -2.61 2.03
N ILE A 36 -10.40 -3.88 1.91
CA ILE A 36 -9.49 -5.00 1.74
C ILE A 36 -10.02 -5.87 0.60
N LEU A 37 -9.19 -6.13 -0.41
CA LEU A 37 -9.50 -7.02 -1.52
C LEU A 37 -8.37 -8.03 -1.71
N LEU A 38 -8.70 -9.22 -2.18
CA LEU A 38 -7.75 -10.27 -2.53
C LEU A 38 -7.56 -10.32 -4.05
N ASP A 39 -6.33 -10.40 -4.51
CA ASP A 39 -6.03 -10.75 -5.92
C ASP A 39 -6.09 -12.27 -6.16
N SER A 40 -5.76 -12.71 -7.38
CA SER A 40 -5.71 -14.12 -7.79
C SER A 40 -4.60 -14.92 -7.12
N ASN A 41 -3.54 -14.22 -6.71
CA ASN A 41 -2.23 -14.74 -6.35
C ASN A 41 -1.95 -14.60 -4.85
N ASN A 42 -3.01 -14.59 -4.02
CA ASN A 42 -2.94 -14.43 -2.56
C ASN A 42 -2.33 -13.11 -2.08
N GLY A 43 -2.27 -12.07 -2.91
CA GLY A 43 -1.95 -10.71 -2.50
C GLY A 43 -3.14 -10.04 -1.83
N ILE A 44 -2.88 -9.40 -0.68
CA ILE A 44 -3.87 -8.63 0.06
C ILE A 44 -3.69 -7.16 -0.28
N TRP A 45 -4.70 -6.55 -0.91
CA TRP A 45 -4.71 -5.14 -1.27
C TRP A 45 -5.56 -4.34 -0.31
N MET A 46 -5.03 -3.23 0.18
CA MET A 46 -5.65 -2.39 1.20
C MET A 46 -5.67 -0.93 0.75
N SER A 47 -6.84 -0.31 0.70
CA SER A 47 -6.95 1.15 0.59
C SER A 47 -6.90 1.80 1.97
N THR A 48 -6.15 2.89 2.11
CA THR A 48 -5.87 3.53 3.39
C THR A 48 -6.01 5.05 3.33
N ASN A 49 -5.71 5.75 4.42
CA ASN A 49 -5.61 7.22 4.42
C ASN A 49 -4.30 7.75 3.80
N GLY A 50 -3.35 6.88 3.46
CA GLY A 50 -2.04 7.26 2.91
C GLY A 50 -1.74 6.69 1.52
N GLY A 51 -2.68 5.96 0.92
CA GLY A 51 -2.52 5.32 -0.39
C GLY A 51 -3.08 3.91 -0.40
N ILE A 52 -2.56 3.08 -1.32
CA ILE A 52 -2.86 1.65 -1.41
C ILE A 52 -1.62 0.86 -1.01
N SER A 53 -1.81 -0.17 -0.19
CA SER A 53 -0.76 -1.15 0.15
C SER A 53 -1.14 -2.54 -0.36
N LYS A 54 -0.17 -3.26 -0.93
CA LYS A 54 -0.24 -4.69 -1.21
C LYS A 54 0.66 -5.43 -0.21
N LEU A 55 0.09 -6.39 0.51
CA LEU A 55 0.83 -7.34 1.34
C LEU A 55 0.97 -8.67 0.59
N SER A 56 2.20 -9.12 0.44
CA SER A 56 2.54 -10.48 0.00
C SER A 56 2.45 -11.44 1.18
N LEU A 57 1.60 -12.47 1.08
CA LEU A 57 1.51 -13.52 2.09
C LEU A 57 2.66 -14.52 2.05
N GLU A 58 3.46 -14.52 0.97
CA GLU A 58 4.59 -15.44 0.80
C GLU A 58 5.77 -15.05 1.71
N ASP A 59 6.10 -13.77 1.76
CA ASP A 59 7.27 -13.23 2.47
C ASP A 59 6.94 -12.13 3.48
N GLY A 60 5.66 -11.73 3.57
CA GLY A 60 5.21 -10.69 4.50
C GLY A 60 5.60 -9.27 4.10
N THR A 61 6.03 -9.06 2.85
CA THR A 61 6.49 -7.74 2.38
C THR A 61 5.33 -6.84 1.95
N PHE A 62 5.52 -5.54 2.16
CA PHE A 62 4.60 -4.50 1.71
C PHE A 62 5.13 -3.79 0.47
N MET A 63 4.22 -3.55 -0.46
CA MET A 63 4.41 -2.66 -1.60
C MET A 63 3.36 -1.56 -1.52
N ASN A 64 3.82 -0.31 -1.57
CA ASN A 64 2.98 0.84 -1.31
C ASN A 64 2.90 1.73 -2.54
N PHE A 65 1.70 2.24 -2.80
CA PHE A 65 1.38 3.10 -3.93
C PHE A 65 0.74 4.39 -3.43
N THR A 66 1.17 5.50 -4.02
CA THR A 66 0.71 6.85 -3.68
C THR A 66 0.24 7.57 -4.94
N ILE A 67 -0.15 8.84 -4.79
CA ILE A 67 -0.48 9.72 -5.91
C ILE A 67 0.65 9.81 -6.96
N SER A 68 1.92 9.64 -6.58
CA SER A 68 3.03 9.64 -7.55
C SER A 68 2.99 8.44 -8.50
N ASP A 69 2.33 7.36 -8.09
CA ASP A 69 2.17 6.12 -8.86
C ASP A 69 0.88 6.12 -9.69
N GLY A 70 0.16 7.25 -9.73
CA GLY A 70 -1.07 7.41 -10.53
C GLY A 70 -2.37 7.19 -9.75
N LEU A 71 -2.34 7.15 -8.41
CA LEU A 71 -3.56 7.11 -7.61
C LEU A 71 -4.37 8.42 -7.74
N GLN A 72 -5.69 8.33 -7.58
CA GLN A 72 -6.60 9.50 -7.62
C GLN A 72 -6.31 10.53 -6.51
N SER A 73 -5.84 10.02 -5.37
CA SER A 73 -5.39 10.72 -4.17
C SER A 73 -4.69 9.70 -3.27
N ASN A 74 -3.96 10.17 -2.25
CA ASN A 74 -3.51 9.29 -1.15
C ASN A 74 -4.68 8.92 -0.23
N GLU A 75 -5.71 9.77 -0.14
CA GLU A 75 -6.85 9.54 0.74
C GLU A 75 -7.95 8.74 0.05
N PHE A 76 -8.25 7.57 0.62
CA PHE A 76 -9.36 6.69 0.22
C PHE A 76 -10.52 6.74 1.22
N ASN A 77 -11.67 6.20 0.82
CA ASN A 77 -12.90 6.24 1.61
C ASN A 77 -13.34 4.86 2.11
N GLY A 78 -13.91 4.82 3.31
CA GLY A 78 -14.55 3.63 3.87
C GLY A 78 -15.63 3.06 2.97
N ARG A 79 -15.72 1.73 2.88
CA ARG A 79 -16.71 0.98 2.07
C ARG A 79 -16.65 1.26 0.57
N SER A 80 -15.56 1.84 0.09
CA SER A 80 -15.37 2.19 -1.33
C SER A 80 -14.37 1.24 -1.99
N SER A 81 -14.62 -0.07 -1.90
CA SER A 81 -13.76 -1.11 -2.48
C SER A 81 -14.60 -2.20 -3.14
N PHE A 82 -14.23 -2.62 -4.36
CA PHE A 82 -14.94 -3.65 -5.12
C PHE A 82 -13.98 -4.45 -6.01
N LYS A 83 -14.22 -5.77 -6.12
CA LYS A 83 -13.53 -6.64 -7.10
C LYS A 83 -14.52 -7.07 -8.16
N SER A 84 -14.21 -6.78 -9.42
CA SER A 84 -15.05 -7.18 -10.55
C SER A 84 -14.89 -8.67 -10.88
N LYS A 85 -15.81 -9.18 -11.71
CA LYS A 85 -15.81 -10.60 -12.13
C LYS A 85 -14.57 -10.98 -12.95
N ASP A 86 -14.01 -10.03 -13.68
CA ASP A 86 -12.78 -10.17 -14.45
C ASP A 86 -11.50 -9.87 -13.63
N GLY A 87 -11.61 -9.78 -12.31
CA GLY A 87 -10.46 -9.73 -11.39
C GLY A 87 -9.92 -8.34 -11.08
N LYS A 88 -10.36 -7.28 -11.78
CA LYS A 88 -9.92 -5.91 -11.51
C LYS A 88 -10.34 -5.44 -10.13
N LEU A 89 -9.47 -4.66 -9.50
CA LEU A 89 -9.71 -4.06 -8.20
C LEU A 89 -10.10 -2.60 -8.38
N PHE A 90 -11.12 -2.18 -7.63
CA PHE A 90 -11.64 -0.83 -7.59
C PHE A 90 -11.49 -0.30 -6.17
N PHE A 91 -10.90 0.88 -6.04
CA PHE A 91 -10.80 1.61 -4.78
C PHE A 91 -11.17 3.08 -5.00
N GLY A 92 -12.16 3.57 -4.27
CA GLY A 92 -12.64 4.94 -4.34
C GLY A 92 -12.15 5.79 -3.17
N GLY A 93 -11.95 7.08 -3.44
CA GLY A 93 -11.54 8.05 -2.44
C GLY A 93 -12.12 9.43 -2.70
N ILE A 94 -11.40 10.46 -2.27
CA ILE A 94 -11.91 11.84 -2.25
C ILE A 94 -11.94 12.53 -3.63
N ASN A 95 -11.22 11.99 -4.61
CA ASN A 95 -11.04 12.55 -5.94
C ASN A 95 -11.35 11.51 -7.05
N GLY A 96 -12.37 10.67 -6.81
CA GLY A 96 -12.82 9.63 -7.75
C GLY A 96 -12.42 8.23 -7.31
N PHE A 97 -12.02 7.39 -8.25
CA PHE A 97 -11.62 6.01 -7.99
C PHE A 97 -10.48 5.56 -8.90
N ASN A 98 -9.69 4.61 -8.42
CA ASN A 98 -8.74 3.85 -9.22
C ASN A 98 -9.34 2.49 -9.59
N VAL A 99 -9.03 2.04 -10.81
CA VAL A 99 -9.25 0.67 -11.26
C VAL A 99 -7.96 0.14 -11.86
N PHE A 100 -7.58 -1.08 -11.49
CA PHE A 100 -6.40 -1.72 -12.07
C PHE A 100 -6.54 -3.25 -12.04
N ASP A 101 -5.80 -3.90 -12.92
CA ASP A 101 -5.56 -5.34 -12.87
C ASP A 101 -4.37 -5.60 -11.92
N PRO A 102 -4.57 -6.29 -10.78
CA PRO A 102 -3.51 -6.50 -9.80
C PRO A 102 -2.35 -7.37 -10.31
N ASP A 103 -2.59 -8.19 -11.34
CA ASP A 103 -1.59 -9.09 -11.92
C ASP A 103 -0.75 -8.39 -13.00
N SER A 104 -1.20 -7.20 -13.46
CA SER A 104 -0.50 -6.38 -14.46
C SER A 104 0.28 -5.20 -13.85
N VAL A 105 0.37 -5.12 -12.52
CA VAL A 105 1.15 -4.05 -11.85
C VAL A 105 2.63 -4.39 -11.96
N GLU A 106 3.28 -3.81 -12.98
CA GLU A 106 4.72 -3.95 -13.19
C GLU A 106 5.49 -2.93 -12.36
N LEU A 107 6.50 -3.42 -11.63
CA LEU A 107 7.45 -2.55 -10.95
C LEU A 107 8.62 -2.20 -11.85
N SER A 108 9.00 -0.93 -11.84
CA SER A 108 10.28 -0.52 -12.41
C SER A 108 11.42 -1.16 -11.62
N LEU A 109 12.14 -2.09 -12.25
CA LEU A 109 13.38 -2.66 -11.72
C LEU A 109 14.60 -1.80 -12.08
N PHE A 110 14.38 -0.60 -12.64
CA PHE A 110 15.44 0.32 -13.00
C PHE A 110 16.18 0.78 -11.74
N LYS A 111 17.46 0.43 -11.67
CA LYS A 111 18.37 0.89 -10.62
C LYS A 111 19.19 2.05 -11.18
N PRO A 112 18.76 3.31 -10.99
CA PRO A 112 19.52 4.45 -11.50
C PRO A 112 20.90 4.50 -10.85
N GLN A 113 21.91 4.89 -11.62
CA GLN A 113 23.21 5.24 -11.06
C GLN A 113 23.06 6.53 -10.25
N VAL A 114 23.43 6.48 -8.97
CA VAL A 114 23.50 7.68 -8.14
C VAL A 114 24.70 8.52 -8.59
N ILE A 115 24.45 9.79 -8.89
CA ILE A 115 25.47 10.77 -9.26
C ILE A 115 25.43 11.89 -8.22
N PHE A 116 26.61 12.30 -7.72
CA PHE A 116 26.72 13.49 -6.90
C PHE A 116 26.72 14.73 -7.80
N ASP A 117 25.69 15.55 -7.69
CA ASP A 117 25.57 16.78 -8.47
C ASP A 117 26.21 17.98 -7.75
N VAL A 118 26.06 18.07 -6.43
CA VAL A 118 26.56 19.21 -5.63
C VAL A 118 27.20 18.74 -4.31
N PHE A 119 28.26 19.42 -3.90
CA PHE A 119 28.89 19.30 -2.58
C PHE A 119 29.13 20.69 -1.99
N GLU A 120 28.62 20.94 -0.78
CA GLU A 120 28.76 22.23 -0.09
C GLU A 120 29.51 22.07 1.25
N VAL A 121 30.45 22.98 1.51
CA VAL A 121 31.10 23.15 2.83
C VAL A 121 30.56 24.44 3.46
N PRO A 122 29.79 24.35 4.57
CA PRO A 122 29.31 25.55 5.25
C PRO A 122 30.49 26.33 5.84
N LEU A 123 30.59 27.63 5.51
CA LEU A 123 31.59 28.51 6.12
C LEU A 123 31.25 28.70 7.61
N GLN A 124 32.16 28.32 8.51
CA GLN A 124 32.08 28.73 9.91
C GLN A 124 32.30 30.24 9.98
N LYS A 125 31.30 30.99 10.45
CA LYS A 125 31.48 32.41 10.80
C LYS A 125 32.54 32.49 11.90
N GLN A 126 33.71 33.02 11.58
CA GLN A 126 34.68 33.43 12.59
C GLN A 126 34.05 34.55 13.43
N LYS A 127 34.04 34.38 14.75
CA LYS A 127 33.61 35.39 15.72
C LYS A 127 34.61 36.54 15.78
#